data_AF-A0A496PBG6-F1
#
_entry.id   AF-A0A496PBG6-F1
#
_cell.length_a   1.000
_cell.length_b   1.000
_cell.length_c   1.000
_cell.angle_alpha   90.00
_cell.angle_beta   90.00
_cell.angle_gamma   90.00
#
_symmetry.space_group_name_H-M   'P 1'
#
loop_
_entity.id
_entity.type
_entity.pdbx_description
1 polymer ?
#
loop_
_entity_poly.entity_id
_entity_poly.type
_entity_poly.pdbx_seq_one_letter_code
_entity_poly.pdbx_strand_id
1 'polypeptide(L)'
;MARYVLRRIGSAFVILWVIISITFVLMHAIPGGPFTSEKKLPPQVKASIEAKYHLDDPLWKQYADYIGGVVTGDLGPSYKYERRSVNDIIGESFPVSAQLGLLALCVAVVGGIAAGAISAMRPNGIIDYAI
;
A
#
# COMPACT_ATOMS: atom_id res chain seq x y z
N MET A 1 11.91 25.90 4.56
CA MET A 1 12.03 24.44 4.39
C MET A 1 11.24 23.64 5.43
N ALA A 2 11.43 23.81 6.74
CA ALA A 2 10.72 23.02 7.76
C ALA A 2 9.18 23.06 7.67
N ARG A 3 8.58 24.24 7.47
CA ARG A 3 7.13 24.40 7.25
C ARG A 3 6.62 23.64 6.02
N TYR A 4 7.42 23.60 4.95
CA TYR A 4 7.09 22.87 3.73
C TYR A 4 7.17 21.35 3.95
N VAL A 5 8.21 20.87 4.63
CA VAL A 5 8.37 19.46 4.99
C VAL A 5 7.21 18.99 5.88
N LEU A 6 6.88 19.76 6.93
CA LEU A 6 5.73 19.48 7.81
C LEU A 6 4.40 19.42 7.04
N ARG A 7 4.15 20.40 6.16
CA ARG A 7 2.95 20.39 5.33
C ARG A 7 2.90 19.16 4.41
N ARG A 8 4.04 18.74 3.87
CA ARG A 8 4.14 17.59 2.98
C ARG A 8 3.94 16.26 3.72
N ILE A 9 4.54 16.10 4.89
CA ILE A 9 4.31 14.94 5.76
C ILE A 9 2.84 14.86 6.18
N GLY A 10 2.26 15.99 6.59
CA GLY A 10 0.83 16.06 6.92
C GLY A 10 -0.06 15.65 5.74
N SER A 11 0.21 16.16 4.53
CA SER A 11 -0.54 15.74 3.34
C SER A 11 -0.38 14.27 3.00
N ALA A 12 0.82 13.70 3.19
CA ALA A 12 1.06 12.28 2.96
C ALA A 12 0.26 11.41 3.93
N PHE A 13 0.18 11.81 5.20
CA PHE A 13 -0.62 11.11 6.21
C PHE A 13 -2.11 11.11 5.84
N VAL A 14 -2.65 12.25 5.40
CA VAL A 14 -4.05 12.35 4.94
C VAL A 14 -4.30 11.46 3.73
N ILE A 15 -3.39 11.46 2.75
CA ILE A 15 -3.53 10.61 1.55
C ILE A 15 -3.52 9.13 1.95
N LEU A 16 -2.58 8.71 2.80
CA LEU A 16 -2.52 7.32 3.28
C LEU A 16 -3.80 6.92 4.02
N TRP A 17 -4.28 7.78 4.92
CA TRP A 17 -5.52 7.55 5.67
C TRP A 17 -6.73 7.40 4.74
N VAL A 18 -6.83 8.26 3.71
CA VAL A 18 -7.90 8.17 2.69
C VAL A 18 -7.80 6.86 1.91
N ILE A 19 -6.60 6.49 1.45
CA ILE A 19 -6.39 5.24 0.70
C ILE A 19 -6.79 4.04 1.56
N ILE A 20 -6.31 3.96 2.80
CA ILE A 20 -6.64 2.88 3.74
C ILE A 20 -8.15 2.79 3.97
N SER A 21 -8.81 3.93 4.15
CA SER A 21 -10.25 3.96 4.40
C SER A 21 -11.04 3.50 3.18
N ILE A 22 -10.66 3.96 1.99
CA ILE A 22 -11.29 3.53 0.73
C ILE A 22 -11.07 2.04 0.49
N THR A 23 -9.84 1.53 0.67
CA THR A 23 -9.55 0.11 0.48
C THR A 23 -10.29 -0.75 1.50
N PHE A 24 -10.40 -0.31 2.76
CA PHE A 24 -11.19 -0.99 3.78
C PHE A 24 -12.67 -1.13 3.38
N VAL A 25 -13.28 -0.03 2.94
CA VAL A 25 -14.68 -0.04 2.47
C VAL A 25 -14.84 -0.91 1.24
N LEU A 26 -13.92 -0.81 0.27
CA LEU A 26 -13.96 -1.60 -0.95
C LEU A 26 -13.87 -3.10 -0.65
N MET A 27 -12.98 -3.50 0.26
CA MET A 27 -12.83 -4.91 0.67
C MET A 27 -14.08 -5.45 1.38
N HIS A 28 -14.77 -4.62 2.17
CA HIS A 28 -16.03 -5.01 2.81
C HIS A 28 -17.24 -4.97 1.87
N ALA A 29 -17.18 -4.19 0.80
CA ALA A 29 -18.23 -4.10 -0.22
C ALA A 29 -18.21 -5.28 -1.19
N ILE A 30 -17.09 -6.01 -1.30
CA ILE A 30 -17.01 -7.20 -2.14
C ILE A 30 -17.90 -8.31 -1.56
N PRO A 31 -18.90 -8.81 -2.32
CA PRO A 31 -19.74 -9.89 -1.86
C PRO A 31 -18.93 -11.19 -1.82
N GLY A 32 -18.68 -11.68 -0.60
CA GLY A 32 -17.82 -12.83 -0.35
C GLY A 32 -16.66 -12.42 0.56
N GLY A 33 -16.68 -12.89 1.81
CA GLY A 33 -15.57 -12.69 2.74
C GLY A 33 -14.26 -13.35 2.25
N PRO A 34 -13.12 -13.01 2.87
CA PRO A 34 -11.79 -13.43 2.42
C PRO A 34 -11.62 -14.96 2.30
N PHE A 35 -12.46 -15.73 2.98
CA PHE A 35 -12.43 -17.20 2.99
C PHE A 35 -13.49 -17.88 2.09
N THR A 36 -14.23 -17.11 1.30
CA THR A 36 -15.37 -17.64 0.51
C THR A 36 -14.94 -18.23 -0.83
N SER A 37 -13.78 -17.84 -1.36
CA SER A 37 -13.37 -18.15 -2.73
C SER A 37 -12.49 -19.39 -2.89
N GLU A 38 -11.77 -19.85 -1.85
CA GLU A 38 -10.80 -20.95 -2.03
C GLU A 38 -11.35 -22.34 -1.67
N LYS A 39 -12.23 -22.47 -0.65
CA LYS A 39 -12.93 -23.72 -0.33
C LYS A 39 -14.28 -23.41 0.32
N LYS A 40 -15.35 -24.13 -0.05
CA LYS A 40 -16.60 -24.15 0.74
C LYS A 40 -16.28 -24.78 2.09
N LEU A 41 -15.87 -23.96 3.05
CA LEU A 41 -15.63 -24.39 4.42
C LEU A 41 -16.97 -24.79 5.06
N PRO A 42 -17.01 -25.86 5.86
CA PRO A 42 -18.19 -26.16 6.67
C PRO A 42 -18.58 -24.93 7.51
N PRO A 43 -19.88 -24.64 7.68
CA PRO A 43 -20.35 -23.42 8.37
C PRO A 43 -19.73 -23.23 9.76
N GLN A 44 -19.47 -24.34 10.47
CA GLN A 44 -18.85 -24.37 11.79
C GLN A 44 -17.38 -23.93 11.77
N VAL A 45 -16.65 -24.27 10.69
CA VAL A 45 -15.24 -23.89 10.52
C VAL A 45 -15.14 -22.44 10.05
N LYS A 46 -16.11 -21.99 9.24
CA LYS A 46 -16.19 -20.58 8.83
C LYS A 46 -16.43 -19.66 10.03
N ALA A 47 -17.40 -19.97 10.89
CA ALA A 47 -17.70 -19.18 12.09
C ALA A 47 -16.53 -19.16 13.09
N SER A 48 -15.77 -20.25 13.24
CA SER A 48 -14.61 -20.26 14.13
C SER A 48 -13.44 -19.44 13.59
N ILE A 49 -13.28 -19.37 12.26
CA ILE A 49 -12.29 -18.53 11.60
C ILE A 49 -12.71 -17.05 11.68
N GLU A 50 -13.97 -16.73 11.41
CA GLU A 50 -14.51 -15.35 11.51
C GLU A 50 -14.35 -14.81 12.94
N ALA A 51 -14.65 -15.61 13.96
CA ALA A 51 -14.43 -15.26 15.36
C ALA A 51 -12.94 -15.08 15.70
N LYS A 52 -12.06 -15.94 15.16
CA LYS A 52 -10.60 -15.86 15.41
C LYS A 52 -9.97 -14.60 14.83
N TYR A 53 -10.49 -14.11 13.70
CA TYR A 53 -9.99 -12.91 13.04
C TYR A 53 -10.82 -11.65 13.35
N HIS A 54 -11.76 -11.72 14.31
CA HIS A 54 -12.65 -10.61 14.66
C HIS A 54 -13.49 -10.08 13.49
N LEU A 55 -13.77 -10.92 12.48
CA LEU A 55 -14.61 -10.54 11.34
C LEU A 55 -16.10 -10.42 11.72
N ASP A 56 -16.50 -10.97 12.88
CA ASP A 56 -17.85 -10.85 13.44
C ASP A 56 -18.08 -9.55 14.23
N ASP A 57 -17.02 -8.78 14.51
CA ASP A 57 -17.14 -7.52 15.25
C ASP A 57 -17.81 -6.43 14.38
N PRO A 58 -18.48 -5.42 14.99
CA PRO A 58 -19.07 -4.35 14.21
C PRO A 58 -18.00 -3.55 13.43
N LEU A 59 -18.33 -3.13 12.20
CA LEU A 59 -17.37 -2.53 11.24
C LEU A 59 -16.53 -1.39 11.79
N TRP A 60 -17.10 -0.56 12.67
CA TRP A 60 -16.38 0.54 13.31
C TRP A 60 -15.24 0.06 14.21
N LYS A 61 -15.43 -1.07 14.89
CA LYS A 61 -14.43 -1.68 15.77
C LYS A 61 -13.33 -2.34 14.94
N GLN A 62 -13.69 -3.08 13.89
CA GLN A 62 -12.71 -3.65 12.94
C GLN A 62 -11.81 -2.56 12.33
N TYR A 63 -12.40 -1.42 11.94
CA TYR A 63 -11.64 -0.30 11.42
C TYR A 63 -10.74 0.36 12.49
N ALA A 64 -11.26 0.57 13.71
CA ALA A 64 -10.50 1.15 14.81
C ALA A 64 -9.30 0.28 15.21
N ASP A 65 -9.50 -1.03 15.33
CA ASP A 65 -8.45 -1.99 15.65
C ASP A 65 -7.40 -2.05 14.53
N TYR A 66 -7.83 -2.02 13.27
CA TYR A 66 -6.92 -1.98 12.12
C TYR A 66 -6.08 -0.71 12.09
N ILE A 67 -6.70 0.47 12.23
CA ILE A 67 -5.96 1.74 12.29
C ILE A 67 -5.02 1.79 13.51
N GLY A 68 -5.46 1.26 14.65
CA GLY A 68 -4.63 1.12 15.86
C GLY A 68 -3.36 0.31 15.58
N GLY A 69 -3.50 -0.84 14.92
CA GLY A 69 -2.37 -1.66 14.47
C GLY A 69 -1.46 -0.91 13.48
N VAL A 70 -2.02 -0.26 12.46
CA VAL A 70 -1.23 0.51 11.48
C VAL A 70 -0.39 1.60 12.15
N VAL A 71 -0.93 2.27 13.16
CA VAL A 71 -0.22 3.32 13.92
C VAL A 71 0.88 2.74 14.82
N THR A 72 0.68 1.55 15.40
CA THR A 72 1.71 0.85 16.18
C THR A 72 2.73 0.10 15.31
N GLY A 73 2.51 0.06 13.99
CA GLY A 73 3.36 -0.62 13.03
C GLY A 73 3.04 -2.10 12.84
N ASP A 74 1.91 -2.59 13.36
CA ASP A 74 1.39 -3.93 13.16
C ASP A 74 0.30 -3.92 12.08
N LEU A 75 0.62 -4.40 10.88
CA LEU A 75 -0.33 -4.48 9.77
C LEU A 75 -1.25 -5.70 9.87
N GLY A 76 -1.07 -6.53 10.90
CA GLY A 76 -1.90 -7.70 11.18
C GLY A 76 -1.54 -8.95 10.38
N PRO A 77 -2.32 -10.02 10.56
CA PRO A 77 -2.13 -11.28 9.88
C PRO A 77 -2.53 -11.18 8.40
N SER A 78 -1.88 -11.96 7.54
CA SER A 78 -2.31 -12.09 6.16
C SER A 78 -3.49 -13.07 6.05
N TYR A 79 -4.59 -12.62 5.44
CA TYR A 79 -5.75 -13.48 5.17
C TYR A 79 -5.55 -14.49 4.02
N LYS A 80 -4.48 -14.33 3.24
CA LYS A 80 -4.16 -15.20 2.08
C LYS A 80 -3.15 -16.29 2.43
N TYR A 81 -2.08 -15.93 3.12
CA TYR A 81 -1.03 -16.84 3.59
C TYR A 81 -1.24 -17.14 5.07
N GLU A 82 -1.63 -18.37 5.39
CA GLU A 82 -1.78 -18.83 6.77
C GLU A 82 -0.45 -18.69 7.54
N ARG A 83 -0.53 -18.21 8.80
CA ARG A 83 0.60 -18.06 9.74
C ARG A 83 1.68 -17.04 9.34
N ARG A 84 1.43 -16.18 8.35
CA ARG A 84 2.33 -15.06 8.02
C ARG A 84 1.67 -13.73 8.38
N SER A 85 2.44 -12.80 8.94
CA SER A 85 1.99 -11.41 9.08
C SER A 85 2.22 -10.64 7.78
N VAL A 86 1.47 -9.56 7.58
CA VAL A 86 1.71 -8.65 6.45
C VAL A 86 3.10 -8.01 6.56
N ASN A 87 3.56 -7.74 7.79
CA ASN A 87 4.90 -7.22 8.06
C ASN A 87 6.01 -8.17 7.56
N ASP A 88 5.87 -9.48 7.77
CA ASP A 88 6.87 -10.46 7.32
C ASP A 88 6.95 -10.48 5.79
N ILE A 89 5.80 -10.46 5.12
CA ILE A 89 5.71 -10.48 3.66
C ILE A 89 6.36 -9.21 3.08
N ILE A 90 6.09 -8.05 3.67
CA ILE A 90 6.71 -6.79 3.26
C ILE A 90 8.22 -6.85 3.54
N GLY A 91 8.64 -7.33 4.71
CA GLY A 91 10.05 -7.45 5.06
C GLY A 91 10.84 -8.34 4.10
N GLU A 92 10.27 -9.47 3.68
CA GLU A 92 10.87 -10.36 2.68
C GLU A 92 10.90 -9.74 1.27
N SER A 93 9.86 -8.99 0.88
CA SER A 93 9.71 -8.46 -0.49
C SER A 93 10.39 -7.11 -0.71
N PHE A 94 10.50 -6.31 0.35
CA PHE A 94 11.00 -4.94 0.31
C PHE A 94 12.41 -4.80 -0.28
N PRO A 95 13.40 -5.66 0.03
CA PRO A 95 14.75 -5.54 -0.53
C PRO A 95 14.77 -5.64 -2.06
N VAL A 96 13.95 -6.54 -2.63
CA VAL A 96 13.85 -6.71 -4.09
C VAL A 96 13.23 -5.48 -4.73
N SER A 97 12.13 -4.97 -4.16
CA SER A 97 11.50 -3.74 -4.63
C SER A 97 12.43 -2.53 -4.50
N ALA A 98 13.20 -2.43 -3.43
CA ALA A 98 14.17 -1.36 -3.22
C ALA A 98 15.30 -1.40 -4.25
N GLN A 99 15.83 -2.58 -4.57
CA GLN A 99 16.85 -2.75 -5.62
C GLN A 99 16.31 -2.32 -7.00
N LEU A 100 15.12 -2.79 -7.37
CA LEU A 100 14.49 -2.41 -8.64
C LEU A 100 14.18 -0.92 -8.69
N GLY A 101 13.66 -0.35 -7.59
CA GLY A 101 13.37 1.07 -7.48
C GLY A 101 14.64 1.93 -7.60
N LEU A 102 15.74 1.52 -6.98
CA LEU A 102 17.03 2.19 -7.09
C LEU A 102 17.58 2.15 -8.52
N LEU A 103 17.51 0.99 -9.19
CA LEU A 103 17.94 0.87 -10.58
C LEU A 103 17.09 1.75 -11.51
N ALA A 104 15.77 1.72 -11.34
CA ALA A 104 14.85 2.57 -12.10
C ALA A 104 15.13 4.06 -11.88
N LEU A 105 15.40 4.45 -10.63
CA LEU A 105 15.77 5.82 -10.28
C LEU A 105 17.10 6.23 -10.95
N CYS A 106 18.12 5.37 -10.92
CA CYS A 106 19.39 5.63 -11.58
C CYS A 106 19.20 5.86 -13.09
N VAL A 107 18.43 5.00 -13.75
CA VAL A 107 18.13 5.14 -15.18
C VAL A 107 17.35 6.42 -15.46
N ALA A 108 16.32 6.72 -14.65
CA ALA A 108 15.50 7.93 -14.79
C ALA A 108 16.32 9.21 -14.57
N VAL A 109 17.23 9.21 -13.60
CA VAL A 109 18.12 10.36 -13.33
C VAL A 109 19.10 10.56 -14.47
N VAL A 110 19.79 9.50 -14.92
CA VAL A 110 20.76 9.61 -16.03
C VAL A 110 20.05 10.04 -17.32
N GLY A 111 18.94 9.39 -17.66
CA GLY A 111 18.14 9.73 -18.83
C GLY A 111 17.54 11.13 -18.75
N GLY A 112 16.98 11.50 -17.59
CA GLY A 112 16.37 12.81 -17.36
C GLY A 112 17.38 13.95 -17.39
N ILE A 113 18.59 13.77 -16.83
CA ILE A 113 19.66 14.76 -16.91
C ILE A 113 20.15 14.90 -18.35
N ALA A 114 20.36 13.80 -19.07
CA ALA A 114 20.80 13.86 -20.46
C ALA A 114 19.77 14.55 -21.36
N ALA A 115 18.50 14.17 -21.23
CA ALA A 115 17.39 14.77 -21.99
C ALA A 115 17.21 16.25 -21.64
N GLY A 116 17.25 16.61 -20.35
CA GLY A 116 17.19 17.99 -19.88
C GLY A 116 18.37 18.84 -20.35
N ALA A 117 19.58 18.29 -20.37
CA ALA A 117 20.77 18.98 -20.89
C ALA A 117 20.66 19.23 -22.40
N ILE A 118 20.15 18.26 -23.18
CA ILE A 118 19.94 18.41 -24.62
C ILE A 118 18.87 19.47 -24.92
N SER A 119 17.76 19.48 -24.18
CA SER A 119 16.72 20.53 -24.30
C SER A 119 17.31 21.90 -23.98
N ALA A 120 18.10 22.03 -22.91
CA ALA A 120 18.75 23.30 -22.55
C ALA A 120 19.75 23.83 -23.60
N MET A 121 20.46 22.93 -24.30
CA MET A 121 21.40 23.30 -25.37
C MET A 121 20.73 23.61 -26.72
N ARG A 122 19.49 23.14 -26.93
CA ARG A 122 18.70 23.37 -28.16
C ARG A 122 17.29 23.87 -27.82
N PRO A 123 17.17 25.10 -27.28
CA PRO A 123 15.88 25.70 -26.98
C PRO A 123 15.01 25.81 -28.23
N ASN A 124 13.71 25.53 -28.13
CA ASN A 124 12.72 25.46 -29.23
C ASN A 124 12.89 24.28 -30.22
N GLY A 125 13.65 23.23 -29.87
CA GLY A 125 13.74 22.01 -30.67
C GLY A 125 12.60 21.01 -30.42
N ILE A 126 12.44 20.01 -31.30
CA ILE A 126 11.41 18.95 -31.16
C ILE A 126 11.56 18.19 -29.82
N ILE A 127 12.79 18.04 -29.33
CA ILE A 127 13.10 17.40 -28.04
C ILE A 127 12.64 18.25 -26.84
N ASP A 128 12.58 19.58 -27.00
CA ASP A 128 12.10 20.52 -25.98
C ASP A 128 10.57 20.49 -25.84
N TYR A 129 9.85 20.21 -26.93
CA TYR A 129 8.40 20.02 -26.92
C TYR A 129 7.94 18.62 -26.49
N ALA A 130 8.85 17.64 -26.50
CA ALA A 130 8.53 16.24 -26.18
C ALA A 130 8.79 15.88 -24.71
N ILE A 131 9.52 16.72 -23.98
CA ILE A 131 9.78 16.62 -22.54
C ILE A 131 8.83 17.57 -21.81
#